data_AF-A0A814SAB5-F1
#
_entry.id   AF-A0A814SAB5-F1
#
_cell.length_a   1.000
_cell.length_b   1.000
_cell.length_c   1.000
_cell.angle_alpha   90.00
_cell.angle_beta   90.00
_cell.angle_gamma   90.00
#
_symmetry.space_group_name_H-M   'P 1'
#
loop_
_entity.id
_entity.type
_entity.pdbx_description
1 polymer ?
#
loop_
_entity_poly.entity_id
_entity_poly.type
_entity_poly.pdbx_seq_one_letter_code
_entity_poly.pdbx_strand_id
1 'polypeptide(L)'
;MAEILALQHEYIRAQQEYEEMGDRTKDDNLLKYGAKDFWLRATMCALCIDVENANTALNRYTSDNPLFEERTLEVKLLRQLISAVEEQNKELFLKHIDDTPLSTLRSDRVFRSLSDDIAKKINGDVDLK
;
A
#
# COMPACT_ATOMS: atom_id res chain seq x y z
N MET A 1 -2.90 11.85 10.93
CA MET A 1 -3.08 10.86 12.01
C MET A 1 -2.83 9.45 11.51
N ALA A 2 -3.38 9.05 10.36
CA ALA A 2 -3.12 7.76 9.72
C ALA A 2 -1.62 7.38 9.59
N GLU A 3 -0.75 8.33 9.24
CA GLU A 3 0.70 8.08 9.14
C GLU A 3 1.35 7.64 10.45
N ILE A 4 0.94 8.22 11.57
CA ILE A 4 1.47 7.87 12.89
C ILE A 4 1.00 6.47 13.29
N LEU A 5 -0.27 6.13 13.00
CA LEU A 5 -0.82 4.80 13.26
C LEU A 5 -0.08 3.73 12.46
N ALA A 6 0.22 3.99 11.19
CA ALA A 6 1.01 3.08 10.36
C ALA A 6 2.43 2.86 10.93
N LEU A 7 3.06 3.91 11.45
CA LEU A 7 4.38 3.82 12.11
C LEU A 7 4.34 3.17 13.51
N GLN A 8 3.17 3.10 14.15
CA GLN A 8 2.97 2.43 15.44
C GLN A 8 2.58 0.96 15.29
N HIS A 9 2.64 0.41 14.07
CA HIS A 9 2.25 -0.96 13.74
C HIS A 9 0.74 -1.23 13.93
N GLU A 10 -0.08 -0.18 14.06
CA GLU A 10 -1.54 -0.25 14.13
C GLU A 10 -2.14 -0.32 12.72
N TYR A 11 -1.77 -1.34 11.94
CA TYR A 11 -2.10 -1.44 10.52
C TYR A 11 -3.61 -1.43 10.24
N ILE A 12 -4.40 -2.06 11.10
CA ILE A 12 -5.87 -2.14 10.97
C ILE A 12 -6.50 -0.74 11.07
N ARG A 13 -6.08 0.03 12.08
CA ARG A 13 -6.60 1.38 12.30
C ARG A 13 -6.08 2.35 11.24
N ALA A 14 -4.82 2.19 10.83
CA ALA A 14 -4.24 2.97 9.75
C ALA A 14 -5.00 2.74 8.43
N GLN A 15 -5.32 1.49 8.09
CA GLN A 15 -6.11 1.15 6.91
C GLN A 15 -7.47 1.84 6.93
N GLN A 16 -8.21 1.73 8.05
CA GLN A 16 -9.54 2.35 8.17
C GLN A 16 -9.50 3.87 7.98
N GLU A 17 -8.54 4.54 8.60
CA GLU A 17 -8.36 5.99 8.44
C GLU A 17 -8.01 6.36 6.99
N TYR A 18 -7.14 5.58 6.33
CA TYR A 18 -6.80 5.81 4.93
C TYR A 18 -7.97 5.54 3.97
N GLU A 19 -8.78 4.50 4.23
CA GLU A 19 -10.01 4.24 3.47
C GLU A 19 -11.01 5.39 3.66
N GLU A 20 -11.20 5.89 4.88
CA GLU A 20 -12.07 7.04 5.15
C GLU A 20 -11.56 8.32 4.45
N MET A 21 -10.24 8.56 4.48
CA MET A 21 -9.64 9.69 3.76
C MET A 21 -9.79 9.54 2.24
N GLY A 22 -9.61 8.34 1.69
CA GLY A 22 -9.84 8.03 0.29
C GLY A 22 -11.30 8.26 -0.13
N ASP A 23 -12.25 7.88 0.73
CA ASP A 23 -13.69 8.06 0.50
C ASP A 23 -14.12 9.53 0.60
N ARG A 24 -13.46 10.32 1.44
CA ARG A 24 -13.68 11.78 1.50
C ARG A 24 -13.05 12.52 0.34
N THR A 25 -11.88 12.07 -0.14
CA THR A 25 -11.16 12.75 -1.23
C THR A 25 -11.58 12.33 -2.63
N LYS A 26 -12.28 11.19 -2.79
CA LYS A 26 -12.85 10.79 -4.10
C LYS A 26 -13.96 11.71 -4.59
N ASP A 27 -14.71 12.34 -3.68
CA ASP A 27 -15.80 13.27 -4.03
C ASP A 27 -15.27 14.66 -4.45
N ASP A 28 -14.03 14.99 -4.05
CA ASP A 28 -13.43 16.30 -4.31
C ASP A 28 -12.53 16.30 -5.55
N ASN A 29 -12.98 17.00 -6.60
CA ASN A 29 -12.31 17.09 -7.91
C ASN A 29 -10.90 17.72 -7.87
N LEU A 30 -10.56 18.51 -6.83
CA LEU A 30 -9.20 19.06 -6.63
C LEU A 30 -8.28 18.05 -5.94
N LEU A 31 -8.81 17.26 -5.01
CA LEU A 31 -8.04 16.31 -4.20
C LEU A 31 -7.98 14.89 -4.79
N LYS A 32 -8.64 14.65 -5.94
CA LYS A 32 -8.60 13.37 -6.67
C LYS A 32 -7.20 12.80 -6.92
N TYR A 33 -6.18 13.65 -6.96
CA TYR A 33 -4.79 13.22 -7.10
C TYR A 33 -4.22 12.66 -5.78
N GLY A 34 -4.58 13.24 -4.63
CA GLY A 34 -4.16 12.77 -3.31
C GLY A 34 -4.93 11.54 -2.83
N ALA A 35 -6.15 11.30 -3.34
CA ALA A 35 -6.90 10.07 -3.08
C ALA A 35 -6.06 8.82 -3.40
N LYS A 36 -5.27 8.88 -4.48
CA LYS A 36 -4.42 7.76 -4.92
C LYS A 36 -3.36 7.39 -3.90
N ASP A 37 -2.67 8.37 -3.34
CA ASP A 37 -1.66 8.16 -2.29
C ASP A 37 -2.29 7.54 -1.03
N PHE A 38 -3.51 7.95 -0.66
CA PHE A 38 -4.21 7.37 0.49
C PHE A 38 -4.58 5.90 0.24
N TRP A 39 -5.12 5.57 -0.93
CA TRP A 39 -5.45 4.18 -1.29
C TRP A 39 -4.22 3.28 -1.42
N LEU A 40 -3.12 3.81 -1.93
CA LEU A 40 -1.83 3.11 -1.97
C LEU A 40 -1.38 2.74 -0.55
N ARG A 41 -1.39 3.73 0.36
CA ARG A 41 -1.01 3.53 1.76
C ARG A 41 -1.97 2.56 2.47
N ALA A 42 -3.28 2.65 2.23
CA ALA A 42 -4.28 1.71 2.75
C ALA A 42 -3.98 0.27 2.31
N THR A 43 -3.70 0.07 1.02
CA THR A 43 -3.42 -1.26 0.45
C THR A 43 -2.12 -1.83 0.99
N MET A 44 -1.09 -0.99 1.20
CA MET A 44 0.15 -1.44 1.84
C MET A 44 -0.04 -1.81 3.31
N CYS A 45 -0.81 -1.04 4.08
CA CYS A 45 -1.18 -1.42 5.44
C CYS A 45 -1.96 -2.75 5.46
N ALA A 46 -2.90 -2.92 4.52
CA ALA A 46 -3.63 -4.18 4.36
C ALA A 46 -2.68 -5.34 4.03
N LEU A 47 -1.65 -5.12 3.20
CA LEU A 47 -0.62 -6.11 2.86
C LEU A 47 0.25 -6.52 4.05
N CYS A 48 0.54 -5.59 4.98
CA CYS A 48 1.18 -5.92 6.25
C CYS A 48 0.32 -6.88 7.09
N ILE A 49 -1.00 -6.75 7.05
CA ILE A 49 -1.95 -7.62 7.76
C ILE A 49 -2.05 -8.97 7.04
N ASP A 50 -2.56 -8.96 5.81
CA ASP A 50 -2.82 -10.15 5.00
C ASP A 50 -2.86 -9.83 3.50
N VAL A 51 -2.41 -10.78 2.70
CA VAL A 51 -2.42 -10.67 1.23
C VAL A 51 -3.87 -10.61 0.69
N GLU A 52 -4.79 -11.39 1.25
CA GLU A 52 -6.21 -11.36 0.85
C GLU A 52 -6.84 -9.97 1.06
N ASN A 53 -6.48 -9.31 2.16
CA ASN A 53 -6.98 -7.98 2.48
C ASN A 53 -6.40 -6.93 1.51
N ALA A 54 -5.13 -7.06 1.14
CA ALA A 54 -4.52 -6.22 0.10
C ALA A 54 -5.19 -6.40 -1.27
N ASN A 55 -5.48 -7.64 -1.68
CA ASN A 55 -6.22 -7.92 -2.92
C ASN A 55 -7.63 -7.31 -2.89
N THR A 56 -8.31 -7.38 -1.75
CA THR A 56 -9.62 -6.77 -1.55
C THR A 56 -9.54 -5.24 -1.67
N ALA A 57 -8.59 -4.61 -0.98
CA ALA A 57 -8.37 -3.16 -1.04
C ALA A 57 -8.01 -2.69 -2.47
N LEU A 58 -7.18 -3.45 -3.18
CA LEU A 58 -6.82 -3.17 -4.57
C LEU A 58 -8.03 -3.31 -5.52
N ASN A 59 -8.87 -4.33 -5.33
CA ASN A 59 -10.11 -4.50 -6.10
C ASN A 59 -11.09 -3.35 -5.85
N ARG A 60 -11.19 -2.86 -4.61
CA ARG A 60 -11.98 -1.65 -4.30
C ARG A 60 -11.42 -0.43 -5.00
N TYR A 61 -10.11 -0.22 -4.92
CA TYR A 61 -9.44 0.91 -5.59
C TYR A 61 -9.69 0.93 -7.10
N THR A 62 -9.55 -0.22 -7.74
CA THR A 62 -9.79 -0.38 -9.19
C THR A 62 -11.26 -0.19 -9.55
N SER A 63 -12.17 -0.76 -8.77
CA SER A 63 -13.63 -0.61 -8.97
C SER A 63 -14.13 0.83 -8.78
N ASP A 64 -13.61 1.58 -7.81
CA ASP A 64 -13.99 2.98 -7.57
C ASP A 64 -13.38 3.92 -8.62
N ASN A 65 -12.31 3.50 -9.32
CA ASN A 65 -11.55 4.36 -10.24
C ASN A 65 -11.18 3.67 -11.57
N PRO A 66 -12.17 3.27 -12.40
CA PRO A 66 -11.93 2.57 -13.67
C PRO A 66 -11.12 3.41 -14.69
N LEU A 67 -11.14 4.75 -14.57
CA LEU A 67 -10.34 5.66 -15.40
C LEU A 67 -8.84 5.64 -15.07
N PHE A 68 -8.47 5.14 -13.89
CA PHE A 68 -7.10 5.13 -13.39
C PHE A 68 -6.45 3.75 -13.39
N GLU A 69 -7.23 2.68 -13.66
CA GLU A 69 -6.79 1.29 -13.63
C GLU A 69 -5.60 0.98 -14.54
N GLU A 70 -5.50 1.59 -15.72
CA GLU A 70 -4.46 1.24 -16.71
C GLU A 70 -3.27 2.22 -16.77
N ARG A 71 -3.39 3.44 -16.22
CA ARG A 71 -2.34 4.49 -16.34
C ARG A 71 -1.57 4.79 -15.07
N THR A 72 -2.00 4.27 -13.92
CA THR A 72 -1.40 4.63 -12.63
C THR A 72 -0.33 3.61 -12.27
N LEU A 73 0.93 4.03 -12.27
CA LEU A 73 2.09 3.18 -11.97
C LEU A 73 1.96 2.54 -10.58
N GLU A 74 1.31 3.23 -9.64
CA GLU A 74 1.07 2.78 -8.28
C GLU A 74 0.22 1.48 -8.20
N VAL A 75 -0.80 1.31 -9.05
CA VAL A 75 -1.63 0.08 -9.09
C VAL A 75 -0.84 -1.09 -9.60
N LYS A 76 -0.06 -0.86 -10.66
CA LYS A 76 0.82 -1.87 -11.24
C LYS A 76 1.86 -2.31 -10.22
N LEU A 77 2.44 -1.36 -9.49
CA LEU A 77 3.36 -1.64 -8.40
C LEU A 77 2.69 -2.48 -7.31
N LEU A 78 1.52 -2.08 -6.81
CA LEU A 78 0.78 -2.82 -5.79
C LEU A 78 0.54 -4.28 -6.20
N ARG A 79 0.10 -4.52 -7.45
CA ARG A 79 -0.07 -5.88 -7.97
C ARG A 79 1.24 -6.66 -7.94
N GLN A 80 2.33 -6.06 -8.38
CA GLN A 80 3.65 -6.67 -8.37
C GLN A 80 4.14 -6.98 -6.94
N LEU A 81 3.90 -6.06 -5.99
CA LEU A 81 4.25 -6.26 -4.58
C LEU A 81 3.42 -7.39 -3.96
N ILE A 82 2.11 -7.42 -4.21
CA ILE A 82 1.22 -8.48 -3.72
C ILE A 82 1.69 -9.84 -4.24
N SER A 83 1.93 -9.97 -5.56
CA SER A 83 2.43 -11.23 -6.13
C SER A 83 3.80 -11.62 -5.58
N ALA A 84 4.71 -10.67 -5.38
CA ALA A 84 6.01 -10.96 -4.78
C ALA A 84 5.90 -11.44 -3.30
N VAL A 85 4.92 -10.92 -2.55
CA VAL A 85 4.62 -11.37 -1.19
C VAL A 85 3.98 -12.77 -1.21
N GLU A 86 3.08 -13.05 -2.15
CA GLU A 86 2.47 -14.38 -2.36
C GLU A 86 3.51 -15.44 -2.69
N GLU A 87 4.49 -15.11 -3.53
CA GLU A 87 5.62 -15.97 -3.87
C GLU A 87 6.68 -16.06 -2.76
N GLN A 88 6.47 -15.36 -1.63
CA GLN A 88 7.43 -15.21 -0.52
C GLN A 88 8.83 -14.81 -1.00
N ASN A 89 8.90 -14.00 -2.07
CA ASN A 89 10.14 -13.64 -2.73
C ASN A 89 10.57 -12.21 -2.40
N LYS A 90 11.39 -12.08 -1.35
CA LYS A 90 11.91 -10.79 -0.89
C LYS A 90 12.76 -10.07 -1.95
N GLU A 91 13.56 -10.80 -2.72
CA GLU A 91 14.39 -10.19 -3.76
C GLU A 91 13.53 -9.57 -4.85
N LEU A 92 12.46 -10.27 -5.25
CA LEU A 92 11.50 -9.76 -6.22
C LEU A 92 10.77 -8.51 -5.68
N PHE A 93 10.33 -8.55 -4.42
CA PHE A 93 9.70 -7.41 -3.75
C PHE A 93 10.61 -6.19 -3.75
N LEU A 94 11.87 -6.34 -3.29
CA LEU A 94 12.84 -5.24 -3.25
C LEU A 94 13.18 -4.72 -4.65
N LYS A 95 13.23 -5.60 -5.65
CA LYS A 95 13.44 -5.21 -7.04
C LYS A 95 12.29 -4.36 -7.56
N HIS A 96 11.03 -4.70 -7.25
CA HIS A 96 9.87 -3.87 -7.62
C HIS A 96 9.89 -2.50 -6.93
N ILE A 97 10.29 -2.45 -5.66
CA ILE A 97 10.47 -1.19 -4.93
C ILE A 97 11.59 -0.33 -5.55
N ASP A 98 12.71 -0.94 -5.97
CA ASP A 98 13.82 -0.21 -6.59
C ASP A 98 13.53 0.23 -8.03
N ASP A 99 12.85 -0.61 -8.80
CA ASP A 99 12.41 -0.34 -10.18
C ASP A 99 11.35 0.76 -10.25
N THR A 100 10.61 0.99 -9.16
CA THR A 100 9.58 2.05 -9.09
C THR A 100 10.23 3.43 -9.23
N PRO A 101 9.94 4.16 -10.32
CA PRO A 101 10.59 5.44 -10.61
C PRO A 101 9.85 6.60 -9.95
N LEU A 102 9.61 6.56 -8.63
CA LEU A 102 8.98 7.68 -7.91
C LEU A 102 9.90 8.26 -6.82
N SER A 103 10.51 9.40 -7.14
CA SER A 103 11.21 10.27 -6.18
C SER A 103 10.33 10.77 -5.03
N THR A 104 9.01 10.64 -5.12
CA THR A 104 8.05 11.05 -4.08
C THR A 104 7.81 9.95 -3.04
N LEU A 105 7.65 8.69 -3.45
CA LEU A 105 7.39 7.56 -2.55
C LEU A 105 8.64 7.05 -1.82
N ARG A 106 9.83 7.16 -2.43
CA ARG A 106 11.09 6.74 -1.79
C ARG A 106 11.49 7.62 -0.61
N SER A 107 11.05 8.89 -0.59
CA SER A 107 11.21 9.83 0.53
C SER A 107 10.13 9.67 1.61
N ASP A 108 9.10 8.87 1.35
CA ASP A 108 7.99 8.69 2.26
C ASP A 108 8.38 7.73 3.41
N ARG A 109 8.36 8.28 4.63
CA ARG A 109 8.80 7.56 5.84
C ARG A 109 7.90 6.36 6.14
N VAL A 110 6.60 6.47 5.85
CA VAL A 110 5.62 5.43 6.10
C VAL A 110 5.80 4.29 5.11
N PHE A 111 5.95 4.62 3.82
CA PHE A 111 6.21 3.63 2.78
C PHE A 111 7.45 2.79 3.07
N ARG A 112 8.54 3.42 3.50
CA ARG A 112 9.78 2.72 3.86
C ARG A 112 9.60 1.79 5.06
N SER A 113 8.89 2.24 6.10
CA SER A 113 8.61 1.39 7.27
C SER A 113 7.78 0.18 6.87
N LEU A 114 6.65 0.39 6.18
CA LEU A 114 5.77 -0.69 5.71
C LEU A 114 6.52 -1.69 4.82
N SER A 115 7.37 -1.20 3.92
CA SER A 115 8.19 -2.08 3.07
C SER A 115 9.16 -2.95 3.88
N ASP A 116 9.76 -2.39 4.93
CA ASP A 116 10.68 -3.11 5.82
C ASP A 116 9.92 -4.15 6.66
N ASP A 117 8.75 -3.80 7.19
CA ASP A 117 7.86 -4.71 7.91
C ASP A 117 7.39 -5.88 7.02
N ILE A 118 6.99 -5.60 5.77
CA ILE A 118 6.63 -6.64 4.79
C ILE A 118 7.84 -7.52 4.47
N ALA A 119 9.02 -6.92 4.24
CA ALA A 119 10.24 -7.67 3.95
C ALA A 119 10.69 -8.55 5.13
N LYS A 120 10.44 -8.14 6.38
CA LYS A 120 10.63 -8.95 7.59
C LYS A 120 9.64 -10.12 7.64
N LYS A 121 8.35 -9.85 7.37
CA LYS A 121 7.29 -10.85 7.31
C LYS A 121 7.58 -11.97 6.30
N ILE A 122 8.09 -11.62 5.12
CA ILE A 122 8.49 -12.60 4.08
C ILE A 122 9.66 -13.49 4.54
N ASN A 123 10.63 -12.93 5.27
CA ASN A 123 11.86 -13.63 5.65
C ASN A 123 11.69 -14.59 6.85
N GLY A 124 10.46 -14.72 7.38
CA GLY A 124 10.15 -15.62 8.50
C GLY A 124 10.75 -15.19 9.84
N ASP A 125 11.24 -13.96 9.97
CA ASP A 125 11.77 -13.47 11.25
C ASP A 125 10.62 -12.96 12.12
N VAL A 126 10.13 -13.90 12.94
CA VAL A 126 9.59 -13.71 14.30
C VAL A 126 8.20 -13.06 14.44
N ASP A 127 7.26 -13.91 14.88
CA ASP A 127 6.40 -13.70 16.06
C ASP A 127 6.05 -12.23 16.36
N LEU A 128 4.93 -11.74 15.83
CA LEU A 128 4.24 -10.63 16.49
C LEU A 128 3.37 -11.22 17.60
N LYS A 129 3.94 -11.20 18.80
CA LYS A 129 3.25 -11.31 20.07
C LYS A 129 2.50 -10.01 20.41
#